data_AF-B6QKE5-F1
#
_entry.id   AF-B6QKE5-F1
#
_cell.length_a   1.000
_cell.length_b   1.000
_cell.length_c   1.000
_cell.angle_alpha   90.00
_cell.angle_beta   90.00
_cell.angle_gamma   90.00
#
_symmetry.space_group_name_H-M   'P 1'
#
loop_
_entity.id
_entity.type
_entity.pdbx_description
1 polymer ?
#
loop_
_entity_poly.entity_id
_entity_poly.type
_entity_poly.pdbx_seq_one_letter_code
_entity_poly.pdbx_strand_id
1 'polypeptide(L)'
;MTNRISFQNAYFERLVDFPVVICRECQYGVWPSQIEGHLQRAHQHISPMIRIQLGDEVRSWPNIAIDPIELEIPPTRTQAIPQLIGPLDGWQCQLSPQSCVYICQSINAMRNHWYNQHGWSRTSHRGHPTRSTMQTIQEQQKQACRRVPCQRIFPRKTGSQYFAIIDEKEDSDPIPTTPGSMIWEQASRQYAEYEKQAAEQIQHGHIDEANPWLRRTGWVPYLHSFSSTQLLEYIDMPAMDDAVNHSPVADLDEHAIQAICVTEREKVKVKRMT
;
A
#
# COMPACT_ATOMS: atom_id res chain seq x y z
N MET A 1 7.95 -47.37 -18.72
CA MET A 1 8.91 -46.26 -18.78
C MET A 1 8.39 -45.24 -19.79
N THR A 2 7.45 -44.40 -19.39
CA THR A 2 6.95 -43.29 -20.20
C THR A 2 7.79 -42.09 -19.85
N ASN A 3 8.71 -41.76 -20.75
CA ASN A 3 9.55 -40.58 -20.69
C ASN A 3 8.64 -39.35 -20.87
N ARG A 4 7.95 -38.94 -19.80
CA ARG A 4 7.41 -37.59 -19.67
C ARG A 4 8.63 -36.69 -19.60
N ILE A 5 9.09 -36.23 -20.75
CA ILE A 5 9.84 -34.99 -20.81
C ILE A 5 8.88 -33.98 -20.21
N SER A 6 9.08 -33.67 -18.93
CA SER A 6 8.52 -32.49 -18.33
C SER A 6 9.07 -31.33 -19.15
N PHE A 7 8.30 -30.87 -20.14
CA PHE A 7 8.49 -29.58 -20.77
C PHE A 7 8.20 -28.54 -19.68
N GLN A 8 9.09 -28.39 -18.71
CA GLN A 8 9.13 -27.22 -17.85
C GLN A 8 9.52 -26.07 -18.80
N ASN A 9 8.50 -25.48 -19.42
CA ASN A 9 8.58 -24.90 -20.76
C ASN A 9 9.69 -23.86 -20.95
N ALA A 10 10.60 -24.14 -21.89
CA ALA A 10 11.69 -23.25 -22.28
C ALA A 10 11.21 -21.91 -22.89
N TYR A 11 9.94 -21.82 -23.28
CA TYR A 11 9.36 -20.65 -23.94
C TYR A 11 8.44 -19.83 -23.04
N PHE A 12 7.75 -20.48 -22.11
CA PHE A 12 6.73 -19.85 -21.28
C PHE A 12 7.04 -20.06 -19.80
N GLU A 13 6.74 -19.03 -19.00
CA GLU A 13 6.83 -19.10 -17.56
C GLU A 13 5.56 -18.54 -16.91
N ARG A 14 5.32 -18.95 -15.67
CA ARG A 14 4.25 -18.40 -14.86
C ARG A 14 4.74 -17.14 -14.15
N LEU A 15 3.90 -16.12 -14.18
CA LEU A 15 4.13 -14.92 -13.38
C LEU A 15 3.90 -15.22 -11.90
N VAL A 16 4.84 -14.84 -11.03
CA VAL A 16 4.75 -15.16 -9.60
C VAL A 16 3.58 -14.44 -8.93
N ASP A 17 3.34 -13.18 -9.33
CA ASP A 17 2.39 -12.29 -8.65
C ASP A 17 0.97 -12.35 -9.22
N PHE A 18 0.79 -12.96 -10.39
CA PHE A 18 -0.48 -13.02 -11.10
C PHE A 18 -0.66 -14.37 -11.76
N PRO A 19 -1.91 -14.86 -11.93
CA PRO A 19 -2.20 -16.11 -12.62
C PRO A 19 -2.04 -15.97 -14.15
N VAL A 20 -0.91 -15.46 -14.63
CA VAL A 20 -0.65 -15.12 -16.02
C VAL A 20 0.57 -15.88 -16.53
N VAL A 21 0.56 -16.18 -17.83
CA VAL A 21 1.68 -16.81 -18.53
C VAL A 21 2.47 -15.76 -19.31
N ILE A 22 3.79 -15.76 -19.13
CA ILE A 22 4.73 -14.86 -19.79
C ILE A 22 5.52 -15.64 -20.85
N CYS A 23 5.67 -15.06 -22.03
CA CYS A 23 6.64 -15.54 -23.02
C CYS A 23 8.04 -15.03 -22.63
N ARG A 24 9.01 -15.93 -22.45
CA ARG A 24 10.37 -15.61 -22.00
C ARG A 24 11.15 -14.74 -23.00
N GLU A 25 10.98 -15.00 -24.29
CA GLU A 25 11.65 -14.25 -25.36
C GLU A 25 11.02 -12.87 -25.56
N CYS A 26 9.68 -12.79 -25.49
CA CYS A 26 8.96 -11.54 -25.74
C CYS A 26 8.77 -10.68 -24.49
N GLN A 27 8.93 -11.26 -23.29
CA GLN A 27 8.79 -10.62 -21.99
C GLN A 27 7.44 -9.89 -21.80
N TYR A 28 6.35 -10.53 -22.22
CA TYR A 28 4.99 -10.05 -21.97
C TYR A 28 4.01 -11.21 -21.79
N GLY A 29 2.87 -10.90 -21.19
CA GLY A 29 1.79 -11.83 -20.92
C GLY A 29 1.05 -12.26 -22.18
N VAL A 30 0.77 -13.56 -22.28
CA VAL A 30 0.01 -14.19 -23.36
C VAL A 30 -1.10 -15.01 -22.73
N TRP A 31 -2.34 -14.76 -23.17
CA TRP A 31 -3.49 -15.56 -22.74
C TRP A 31 -3.38 -17.00 -23.25
N PRO A 32 -3.80 -18.02 -22.48
CA PRO A 32 -3.72 -19.42 -22.91
C PRO A 32 -4.37 -19.68 -24.27
N SER A 33 -5.52 -19.03 -24.54
CA SER A 33 -6.24 -19.10 -25.82
C SER A 33 -5.49 -18.46 -27.00
N GLN A 34 -4.43 -17.70 -26.76
CA GLN A 34 -3.70 -16.93 -27.76
C GLN A 34 -2.29 -17.45 -28.02
N ILE A 35 -1.84 -18.50 -27.31
CA ILE A 35 -0.48 -19.04 -27.41
C ILE A 35 -0.14 -19.46 -28.82
N GLU A 36 -0.97 -20.29 -29.45
CA GLU A 36 -0.73 -20.77 -30.81
C GLU A 36 -0.60 -19.61 -31.81
N GLY A 37 -1.51 -18.64 -31.73
CA GLY A 37 -1.50 -17.45 -32.58
C GLY A 37 -0.37 -16.47 -32.28
N HIS A 38 0.12 -16.43 -31.05
CA HIS A 38 1.31 -15.67 -30.66
C HIS A 38 2.56 -16.32 -31.26
N LEU A 39 2.75 -17.63 -31.03
CA LEU A 39 3.88 -18.39 -31.58
C LEU A 39 3.89 -18.33 -33.11
N GLN A 40 2.73 -18.38 -33.76
CA GLN A 40 2.63 -18.25 -35.21
C GLN A 40 3.15 -16.91 -35.75
N ARG A 41 2.98 -15.82 -35.01
CA ARG A 41 3.37 -14.48 -35.48
C ARG A 41 4.78 -14.10 -35.03
N ALA A 42 5.09 -14.32 -33.76
CA ALA A 42 6.33 -13.90 -33.11
C ALA A 42 7.44 -14.97 -33.14
N HIS A 43 7.08 -16.25 -33.16
CA HIS A 43 8.02 -17.38 -33.12
C HIS A 43 7.81 -18.31 -34.34
N GLN A 44 7.89 -17.73 -35.54
CA GLN A 44 7.59 -18.43 -36.81
C GLN A 44 8.46 -19.68 -37.04
N HIS A 45 9.65 -19.73 -36.43
CA HIS A 45 10.58 -20.85 -36.49
C HIS A 45 10.07 -22.11 -35.76
N ILE A 46 9.11 -21.98 -34.84
CA ILE A 46 8.52 -23.13 -34.13
C ILE A 46 7.50 -23.82 -35.04
N SER A 47 7.57 -25.15 -35.16
CA SER A 47 6.68 -25.90 -36.05
C SER A 47 5.23 -25.92 -35.55
N PRO A 48 4.22 -26.02 -36.44
CA PRO A 48 2.81 -26.01 -36.05
C PRO A 48 2.45 -27.06 -34.98
N MET A 49 2.99 -28.27 -35.09
CA MET A 49 2.76 -29.34 -34.12
C MET A 49 3.25 -28.97 -32.72
N ILE A 50 4.45 -28.37 -32.61
CA ILE A 50 4.99 -27.92 -31.33
C ILE A 50 4.17 -26.76 -30.76
N ARG A 51 3.66 -25.85 -31.59
CA ARG A 51 2.79 -24.75 -31.12
C ARG A 51 1.51 -25.27 -30.45
N ILE A 52 0.88 -26.29 -31.03
CA ILE A 52 -0.31 -26.93 -30.48
C ILE A 52 0.03 -27.60 -29.15
N GLN A 53 1.12 -28.38 -29.09
CA GLN A 53 1.57 -29.04 -27.86
C GLN A 53 1.84 -28.03 -26.73
N LEU A 54 2.53 -26.92 -27.03
CA LEU A 54 2.78 -25.85 -26.06
C LEU A 54 1.47 -25.18 -25.59
N GLY A 55 0.53 -24.95 -26.51
CA GLY A 55 -0.78 -24.40 -26.18
C GLY A 55 -1.61 -25.31 -25.28
N ASP A 56 -1.62 -26.61 -25.55
CA ASP A 56 -2.33 -27.61 -24.75
C ASP A 56 -1.71 -27.78 -23.36
N GLU A 57 -0.38 -27.79 -23.30
CA GLU A 57 0.32 -27.89 -22.03
C GLU A 57 0.06 -26.66 -21.14
N VAL A 58 0.18 -25.45 -21.67
CA VAL A 58 -0.09 -24.24 -20.87
C VAL A 58 -1.56 -24.15 -20.44
N ARG A 59 -2.50 -24.61 -21.27
CA ARG A 59 -3.91 -24.73 -20.87
C ARG A 59 -4.14 -25.72 -19.73
N SER A 60 -3.26 -26.71 -19.57
CA SER A 60 -3.33 -27.69 -18.47
C SER A 60 -2.72 -27.18 -17.15
N TRP A 61 -2.07 -26.01 -17.16
CA TRP A 61 -1.45 -25.46 -15.96
C TRP A 61 -2.51 -25.05 -14.92
N PRO A 62 -2.40 -25.49 -13.65
CA PRO A 62 -3.34 -25.11 -12.62
C PRO A 62 -3.16 -23.63 -12.24
N ASN A 63 -4.24 -22.97 -11.83
CA ASN A 63 -4.23 -21.59 -11.31
C ASN A 63 -3.70 -20.55 -12.30
N ILE A 64 -4.02 -20.71 -13.58
CA ILE A 64 -3.81 -19.69 -14.61
C ILE A 64 -5.18 -19.12 -15.00
N ALA A 65 -5.27 -17.79 -15.08
CA ALA A 65 -6.45 -17.08 -15.52
C ALA A 65 -6.68 -17.36 -17.01
N ILE A 66 -7.91 -17.73 -17.34
CA ILE A 66 -8.31 -18.06 -18.70
C ILE A 66 -8.91 -16.82 -19.37
N ASP A 67 -9.59 -15.97 -18.60
CA ASP A 67 -10.25 -14.75 -19.06
C ASP A 67 -9.61 -13.48 -18.45
N PRO A 68 -9.43 -12.41 -19.25
CA PRO A 68 -9.03 -11.09 -18.76
C PRO A 68 -9.84 -10.50 -17.60
N ILE A 69 -11.13 -10.82 -17.48
CA ILE A 69 -12.01 -10.28 -16.42
C ILE A 69 -11.58 -10.78 -15.03
N GLU A 70 -10.92 -11.93 -14.96
CA GLU A 70 -10.45 -12.53 -13.71
C GLU A 70 -9.17 -11.89 -13.16
N LEU A 71 -8.57 -10.95 -13.92
CA LEU A 71 -7.28 -10.36 -13.58
C LEU A 71 -7.39 -8.89 -13.16
N GLU A 72 -7.28 -8.67 -11.85
CA GLU A 72 -7.10 -7.35 -11.28
C GLU A 72 -5.60 -7.02 -11.20
N ILE A 73 -5.15 -6.02 -11.97
CA ILE A 73 -3.78 -5.51 -11.88
C ILE A 73 -3.84 -4.18 -11.11
N PRO A 74 -3.15 -4.06 -9.97
CA PRO A 74 -3.13 -2.81 -9.23
C PRO A 74 -2.51 -1.70 -10.08
N PRO A 75 -2.99 -0.45 -9.95
CA PRO A 75 -2.50 0.67 -10.76
C PRO A 75 -1.06 1.09 -10.42
N THR A 76 -0.55 0.66 -9.26
CA THR A 76 0.78 1.00 -8.76
C THR A 76 1.43 -0.23 -8.12
N ARG A 77 2.76 -0.32 -8.19
CA ARG A 77 3.59 -1.34 -7.56
C ARG A 77 4.90 -0.73 -7.09
N THR A 78 5.46 -1.23 -5.99
CA THR A 78 6.78 -0.77 -5.49
C THR A 78 7.94 -1.33 -6.31
N GLN A 79 7.76 -2.52 -6.91
CA GLN A 79 8.83 -3.21 -7.64
C GLN A 79 8.41 -3.55 -9.05
N ALA A 80 9.37 -3.36 -9.97
CA ALA A 80 9.28 -3.84 -11.33
C ALA A 80 9.20 -5.36 -11.36
N ILE A 81 8.45 -5.88 -12.32
CA ILE A 81 8.31 -7.30 -12.58
C ILE A 81 9.44 -7.73 -13.52
N PRO A 82 10.40 -8.56 -13.09
CA PRO A 82 11.59 -8.88 -13.89
C PRO A 82 11.30 -9.68 -15.16
N GLN A 83 10.19 -10.43 -15.16
CA GLN A 83 9.77 -11.26 -16.31
C GLN A 83 9.19 -10.44 -17.46
N LEU A 84 8.84 -9.17 -17.22
CA LEU A 84 8.28 -8.28 -18.22
C LEU A 84 9.37 -7.42 -18.86
N ILE A 85 9.08 -6.88 -20.04
CA ILE A 85 9.87 -5.81 -20.65
C ILE A 85 10.09 -4.75 -19.58
N GLY A 86 11.35 -4.28 -19.50
CA GLY A 86 11.82 -3.38 -18.46
C GLY A 86 10.94 -2.14 -18.29
N PRO A 87 11.13 -1.40 -17.18
CA PRO A 87 10.35 -0.20 -16.91
C PRO A 87 10.44 0.78 -18.09
N LEU A 88 9.28 1.16 -18.62
CA LEU A 88 9.15 2.13 -19.68
C LEU A 88 8.84 3.49 -19.07
N ASP A 89 9.41 4.54 -19.65
CA ASP A 89 9.01 5.91 -19.32
C ASP A 89 7.57 6.18 -19.79
N GLY A 90 6.65 6.25 -18.83
CA GLY A 90 5.25 6.56 -19.04
C GLY A 90 4.83 7.93 -18.51
N TRP A 91 3.55 8.23 -18.72
CA TRP A 91 2.86 9.40 -18.22
C TRP A 91 1.69 8.94 -17.37
N GLN A 92 1.59 9.47 -16.16
CA GLN A 92 0.45 9.31 -15.27
C GLN A 92 -0.40 10.58 -15.29
N CYS A 93 -1.73 10.43 -15.38
CA CYS A 93 -2.65 11.56 -15.31
C CYS A 93 -2.62 12.18 -13.90
N GLN A 94 -2.69 13.52 -13.83
CA GLN A 94 -2.71 14.29 -12.57
C GLN A 94 -3.92 15.24 -12.48
N LEU A 95 -4.84 15.22 -13.45
CA LEU A 95 -6.03 16.09 -13.43
C LEU A 95 -7.00 15.74 -12.30
N SER A 96 -7.02 14.48 -11.86
CA SER A 96 -7.86 14.03 -10.74
C SER A 96 -7.15 12.93 -9.97
N PRO A 97 -6.15 13.25 -9.13
CA PRO A 97 -5.27 12.24 -8.50
C PRO A 97 -6.01 11.18 -7.66
N GLN A 98 -7.18 11.53 -7.11
CA GLN A 98 -7.99 10.64 -6.28
C GLN A 98 -8.89 9.68 -7.06
N SER A 99 -9.20 9.98 -8.32
CA SER A 99 -10.15 9.21 -9.13
C SER A 99 -9.58 8.69 -10.44
N CYS A 100 -8.45 9.25 -10.89
CA CYS A 100 -7.83 8.91 -12.15
C CYS A 100 -6.39 8.43 -11.94
N VAL A 101 -6.23 7.11 -12.02
CA VAL A 101 -4.94 6.42 -11.94
C VAL A 101 -4.43 6.01 -13.33
N TYR A 102 -4.91 6.67 -14.39
CA TYR A 102 -4.59 6.29 -15.76
C TYR A 102 -3.12 6.55 -16.10
N ILE A 103 -2.48 5.55 -16.71
CA ILE A 103 -1.09 5.58 -17.14
C ILE A 103 -1.00 5.16 -18.60
N CYS A 104 -0.13 5.83 -19.36
CA CYS A 104 0.16 5.46 -20.74
C CYS A 104 1.58 5.86 -21.14
N GLN A 105 2.13 5.19 -22.15
CA GLN A 105 3.48 5.49 -22.64
C GLN A 105 3.54 6.76 -23.51
N SER A 106 2.47 7.07 -24.24
CA SER A 106 2.46 8.16 -25.23
C SER A 106 1.70 9.38 -24.73
N ILE A 107 2.30 10.56 -24.85
CA ILE A 107 1.62 11.83 -24.55
C ILE A 107 0.37 12.05 -25.42
N ASN A 108 0.32 11.47 -26.62
CA ASN A 108 -0.88 11.55 -27.47
C ASN A 108 -2.03 10.71 -26.89
N ALA A 109 -1.73 9.54 -26.34
CA ALA A 109 -2.72 8.74 -25.62
C ALA A 109 -3.21 9.48 -24.38
N MET A 110 -2.30 10.15 -23.66
CA MET A 110 -2.67 10.99 -22.51
C MET A 110 -3.59 12.15 -22.92
N ARG A 111 -3.34 12.81 -24.06
CA ARG A 111 -4.23 13.88 -24.58
C ARG A 111 -5.64 13.36 -24.88
N ASN A 112 -5.74 12.19 -25.52
CA ASN A 112 -7.03 11.57 -25.78
C ASN A 112 -7.74 11.19 -24.48
N HIS A 113 -6.99 10.68 -23.51
CA HIS A 113 -7.52 10.38 -22.18
C HIS A 113 -8.06 11.65 -21.49
N TRP A 114 -7.30 12.74 -21.45
CA TRP A 114 -7.76 14.01 -20.89
C TRP A 114 -9.05 14.51 -21.52
N TYR A 115 -9.14 14.44 -22.85
CA TYR A 115 -10.33 14.86 -23.57
C TYR A 115 -11.54 13.98 -23.24
N ASN A 116 -11.36 12.65 -23.28
CA ASN A 116 -12.46 11.70 -23.12
C ASN A 116 -12.93 11.54 -21.68
N GLN A 117 -12.02 11.57 -20.70
CA GLN A 117 -12.31 11.29 -19.29
C GLN A 117 -12.50 12.56 -18.46
N HIS A 118 -11.82 13.64 -18.82
CA HIS A 118 -11.84 14.89 -18.05
C HIS A 118 -12.45 16.08 -18.82
N GLY A 119 -12.78 15.92 -20.11
CA GLY A 119 -13.21 17.03 -20.95
C GLY A 119 -12.13 18.11 -21.11
N TRP A 120 -10.87 17.80 -20.79
CA TRP A 120 -9.80 18.78 -20.67
C TRP A 120 -8.88 18.77 -21.89
N SER A 121 -8.45 19.96 -22.31
CA SER A 121 -7.40 20.14 -23.30
C SER A 121 -6.41 21.20 -22.84
N ARG A 122 -5.12 20.97 -23.14
CA ARG A 122 -4.05 21.94 -22.91
C ARG A 122 -4.06 23.13 -23.90
N THR A 123 -4.94 23.11 -24.90
CA THR A 123 -5.04 24.17 -25.93
C THR A 123 -6.50 24.57 -26.10
N SER A 124 -6.80 25.85 -25.90
CA SER A 124 -8.15 26.40 -26.07
C SER A 124 -8.53 26.69 -27.53
N HIS A 125 -7.56 26.87 -28.43
CA HIS A 125 -7.79 27.31 -29.81
C HIS A 125 -7.08 26.44 -30.85
N ARG A 126 -7.68 26.34 -32.06
CA ARG A 126 -7.03 25.79 -33.25
C ARG A 126 -6.15 26.87 -33.89
N GLY A 127 -4.87 26.58 -34.13
CA GLY A 127 -3.93 27.49 -34.78
C GLY A 127 -2.49 27.23 -34.35
N HIS A 128 -1.53 27.91 -34.99
CA HIS A 128 -0.13 27.83 -34.59
C HIS A 128 0.07 28.70 -33.33
N PRO A 129 0.46 28.13 -32.18
CA PRO A 129 0.62 28.91 -30.96
C PRO A 129 1.81 29.86 -31.10
N THR A 130 1.69 31.03 -30.49
CA THR A 130 2.84 31.93 -30.28
C THR A 130 3.79 31.33 -29.25
N ARG A 131 5.03 31.84 -29.16
CA ARG A 131 6.05 31.33 -28.24
C ARG A 131 5.61 31.39 -26.77
N SER A 132 4.93 32.47 -26.35
CA SER A 132 4.41 32.61 -24.99
C SER A 132 3.30 31.60 -24.70
N THR A 133 2.37 31.41 -25.64
CA THR A 133 1.32 30.39 -25.52
C THR A 133 1.90 28.98 -25.43
N MET A 134 2.99 28.69 -26.15
CA MET A 134 3.69 27.39 -26.04
C MET A 134 4.23 27.14 -24.63
N GLN A 135 4.75 28.15 -23.95
CA GLN A 135 5.24 28.02 -22.57
C GLN A 135 4.07 27.70 -21.62
N THR A 136 2.94 28.39 -21.75
CA THR A 136 1.74 28.11 -20.96
C THR A 136 1.21 26.69 -21.21
N ILE A 137 1.19 26.23 -22.46
CA ILE A 137 0.77 24.86 -22.83
C ILE A 137 1.69 23.82 -22.18
N GLN A 138 3.01 24.07 -22.17
CA GLN A 138 3.98 23.17 -21.55
C GLN A 138 3.80 23.11 -20.04
N GLU A 139 3.58 24.26 -19.39
CA GLU A 139 3.36 24.34 -17.95
C GLU A 139 2.08 23.61 -17.53
N GLN A 140 0.98 23.85 -18.24
CA GLN A 140 -0.28 23.11 -18.05
C GLN A 140 -0.10 21.60 -18.21
N GLN A 141 0.70 21.16 -19.19
CA GLN A 141 0.99 19.74 -19.36
C GLN A 141 1.80 19.17 -18.18
N LYS A 142 2.80 19.89 -17.67
CA LYS A 142 3.57 19.45 -16.49
C LYS A 142 2.68 19.30 -15.26
N GLN A 143 1.68 20.16 -15.11
CA GLN A 143 0.71 20.08 -14.01
C GLN A 143 -0.30 18.95 -14.23
N ALA A 144 -0.69 18.68 -15.48
CA ALA A 144 -1.71 17.67 -15.82
C ALA A 144 -1.18 16.22 -15.94
N CYS A 145 0.13 16.02 -16.04
CA CYS A 145 0.72 14.68 -16.02
C CYS A 145 2.12 14.64 -15.42
N ARG A 146 2.42 13.51 -14.77
CA ARG A 146 3.73 13.19 -14.19
C ARG A 146 4.42 12.11 -15.03
N ARG A 147 5.74 12.19 -15.22
CA ARG A 147 6.50 11.06 -15.77
C ARG A 147 6.67 10.00 -14.70
N VAL A 148 6.39 8.75 -15.04
CA VAL A 148 6.55 7.61 -14.12
C VAL A 148 7.15 6.42 -14.85
N PRO A 149 8.06 5.66 -14.24
CA PRO A 149 8.41 4.36 -14.77
C PRO A 149 7.17 3.46 -14.68
N CYS A 150 6.88 2.74 -15.74
CA CYS A 150 5.67 1.92 -15.83
C CYS A 150 5.92 0.61 -16.57
N GLN A 151 5.11 -0.39 -16.26
CA GLN A 151 5.10 -1.67 -16.95
C GLN A 151 3.67 -2.04 -17.31
N ARG A 152 3.55 -3.02 -18.20
CA ARG A 152 2.28 -3.63 -18.55
C ARG A 152 2.49 -5.13 -18.73
N ILE A 153 1.48 -5.91 -18.36
CA ILE A 153 1.53 -7.36 -18.56
C ILE A 153 1.22 -7.68 -20.03
N PHE A 154 0.10 -7.19 -20.56
CA PHE A 154 -0.34 -7.52 -21.92
C PHE A 154 -0.13 -6.35 -22.88
N PRO A 155 0.38 -6.58 -24.10
CA PRO A 155 0.61 -5.49 -25.06
C PRO A 155 -0.67 -4.99 -25.75
N ARG A 156 -1.73 -5.80 -25.81
CA ARG A 156 -2.98 -5.53 -26.53
C ARG A 156 -4.18 -6.16 -25.80
N LYS A 157 -5.39 -5.64 -26.08
CA LYS A 157 -6.70 -6.11 -25.58
C LYS A 157 -6.93 -5.89 -24.07
N THR A 158 -8.00 -6.50 -23.54
CA THR A 158 -8.35 -6.49 -22.12
C THR A 158 -7.17 -6.94 -21.26
N GLY A 159 -6.88 -6.20 -20.19
CA GLY A 159 -5.69 -6.38 -19.36
C GLY A 159 -4.44 -5.62 -19.84
N SER A 160 -4.49 -4.89 -20.96
CA SER A 160 -3.35 -4.10 -21.46
C SER A 160 -3.11 -2.77 -20.71
N GLN A 161 -3.48 -2.71 -19.44
CA GLN A 161 -3.29 -1.54 -18.61
C GLN A 161 -1.83 -1.42 -18.16
N TYR A 162 -1.36 -0.17 -18.09
CA TYR A 162 -0.09 0.15 -17.47
C TYR A 162 -0.29 0.36 -15.98
N PHE A 163 0.69 -0.07 -15.20
CA PHE A 163 0.80 0.25 -13.78
C PHE A 163 2.12 0.99 -13.54
N ALA A 164 2.11 1.93 -12.60
CA ALA A 164 3.29 2.70 -12.25
C ALA A 164 4.16 1.86 -11.31
N ILE A 165 5.47 1.99 -11.48
CA ILE A 165 6.45 1.52 -10.51
C ILE A 165 6.81 2.73 -9.67
N ILE A 166 6.60 2.65 -8.36
CA ILE A 166 6.93 3.72 -7.42
C ILE A 166 8.18 3.26 -6.68
N ASP A 167 9.30 3.95 -6.91
CA ASP A 167 10.46 3.79 -6.04
C ASP A 167 10.18 4.58 -4.76
N GLU A 168 10.03 3.89 -3.63
CA GLU A 168 9.84 4.50 -2.30
C GLU A 168 10.96 5.49 -1.91
N LYS A 169 12.06 5.52 -2.66
CA LYS A 169 13.17 6.45 -2.47
C LYS A 169 12.91 7.86 -3.02
N GLU A 170 11.99 8.04 -3.96
CA GLU A 170 11.77 9.34 -4.61
C GLU A 170 10.78 10.27 -3.86
N ASP A 171 9.97 9.75 -2.93
CA ASP A 171 9.04 10.56 -2.10
C ASP A 171 9.65 11.02 -0.76
N SER A 172 10.90 10.65 -0.48
CA SER A 172 11.68 11.37 0.52
C SER A 172 12.28 12.61 -0.13
N ASP A 173 11.51 13.71 -0.14
CA ASP A 173 12.10 15.04 -0.10
C ASP A 173 13.23 14.99 0.93
N PRO A 174 14.46 15.46 0.63
CA PRO A 174 15.49 15.54 1.64
C PRO A 174 14.98 16.54 2.69
N ILE A 175 14.49 16.00 3.80
CA ILE A 175 14.42 16.75 5.05
C ILE A 175 15.76 17.45 5.14
N PRO A 176 15.82 18.78 5.30
CA PRO A 176 17.08 19.47 5.48
C PRO A 176 17.78 18.80 6.64
N THR A 177 18.80 17.98 6.37
CA THR A 177 19.71 17.40 7.35
C THR A 177 20.53 18.56 7.91
N THR A 178 19.86 19.42 8.65
CA THR A 178 20.45 20.12 9.78
C THR A 178 20.89 19.00 10.71
N PRO A 179 22.17 18.94 11.14
CA PRO A 179 22.67 17.81 11.91
C PRO A 179 21.80 17.60 13.16
N GLY A 180 20.90 16.62 13.10
CA GLY A 180 19.96 16.30 14.18
C GLY A 180 20.69 15.89 15.46
N SER A 181 21.98 15.62 15.40
CA SER A 181 22.80 15.31 16.57
C SER A 181 22.85 16.49 17.54
N MET A 182 22.97 17.75 17.09
CA MET A 182 23.09 18.87 18.03
C MET A 182 21.79 19.16 18.79
N ILE A 183 20.63 19.02 18.13
CA ILE A 183 19.33 19.29 18.75
C ILE A 183 18.95 18.18 19.74
N TRP A 184 19.15 16.90 19.37
CA TRP A 184 18.88 15.78 20.27
C TRP A 184 19.84 15.74 21.45
N GLU A 185 21.10 16.09 21.25
CA GLU A 185 22.11 16.11 22.31
C GLU A 185 21.91 17.30 23.26
N GLN A 186 21.49 18.47 22.76
CA GLN A 186 21.06 19.60 23.60
C GLN A 186 19.78 19.28 24.38
N ALA A 187 18.76 18.71 23.73
CA ALA A 187 17.53 18.32 24.40
C ALA A 187 17.80 17.27 25.50
N SER A 188 18.63 16.27 25.21
CA SER A 188 18.98 15.22 26.20
C SER A 188 19.75 15.78 27.40
N ARG A 189 20.66 16.75 27.18
CA ARG A 189 21.35 17.43 28.29
C ARG A 189 20.40 18.25 29.14
N GLN A 190 19.45 18.96 28.51
CA GLN A 190 18.45 19.73 29.25
C GLN A 190 17.50 18.84 30.07
N TYR A 191 17.08 17.70 29.52
CA TYR A 191 16.29 16.72 30.27
C TYR A 191 17.06 16.12 31.46
N ALA A 192 18.33 15.77 31.28
CA ALA A 192 19.15 15.23 32.37
C ALA A 192 19.44 16.28 33.47
N GLU A 193 19.58 17.55 33.13
CA GLU A 193 19.69 18.64 34.11
C GLU A 193 18.37 18.88 34.85
N TYR A 194 17.24 18.81 34.14
CA TYR A 194 15.91 18.90 34.73
C TYR A 194 15.63 17.74 35.69
N GLU A 195 15.97 16.50 35.34
CA GLU A 195 15.86 15.34 36.23
C GLU A 195 16.71 15.48 37.49
N LYS A 196 17.94 15.99 37.37
CA LYS A 196 18.80 16.25 38.54
C LYS A 196 18.21 17.32 39.45
N GLN A 197 17.69 18.41 38.89
CA GLN A 197 17.05 19.48 39.66
C GLN A 197 15.73 19.01 40.31
N ALA A 198 14.95 18.18 39.61
CA ALA A 198 13.72 17.60 40.13
C ALA A 198 13.97 16.56 41.23
N ALA A 199 15.09 15.84 41.18
CA ALA A 199 15.50 14.89 42.22
C ALA A 199 16.02 15.58 43.50
N GLU A 200 16.60 16.78 43.37
CA GLU A 200 17.15 17.56 44.50
C GLU A 200 16.07 18.33 45.28
N GLN A 201 14.97 18.74 44.65
CA GLN A 201 13.89 19.47 45.31
C GLN A 201 12.50 19.01 44.88
N ILE A 202 11.82 18.24 45.74
CA ILE A 202 10.37 18.09 45.68
C ILE A 202 9.74 19.39 46.18
N GLN A 203 9.46 20.32 45.29
CA GLN A 203 8.68 21.50 45.64
C GLN A 203 7.20 21.12 45.81
N HIS A 204 6.52 21.79 46.74
CA HIS A 204 5.06 21.67 46.89
C HIS A 204 4.40 22.07 45.57
N GLY A 205 3.81 21.09 44.87
CA GLY A 205 3.11 21.31 43.62
C GLY A 205 1.97 22.33 43.78
N HIS A 206 1.74 23.13 42.75
CA HIS A 206 0.63 24.08 42.72
C HIS A 206 -0.69 23.32 42.88
N ILE A 207 -1.62 23.88 43.66
CA ILE A 207 -2.92 23.27 43.90
C ILE A 207 -3.70 23.27 42.58
N ASP A 208 -3.80 22.13 41.91
CA ASP A 208 -4.70 21.92 40.78
C ASP A 208 -5.97 21.15 41.19
N GLU A 209 -6.94 21.13 40.28
CA GLU A 209 -8.28 20.58 40.47
C GLU A 209 -8.32 19.05 40.72
N ALA A 210 -7.21 18.32 40.56
CA ALA A 210 -7.11 16.88 40.86
C ALA A 210 -6.84 16.57 42.35
N ASN A 211 -6.64 17.59 43.19
CA ASN A 211 -6.28 17.49 44.60
C ASN A 211 -7.42 17.25 45.65
N PRO A 212 -8.72 17.05 45.34
CA PRO A 212 -9.73 16.77 46.38
C PRO A 212 -9.61 15.38 47.02
N TRP A 213 -9.24 14.35 46.26
CA TRP A 213 -9.12 12.98 46.78
C TRP A 213 -7.87 12.79 47.64
N LEU A 214 -6.73 13.38 47.23
CA LEU A 214 -5.48 13.40 47.99
C LEU A 214 -5.62 14.07 49.37
N ARG A 215 -6.46 15.11 49.47
CA ARG A 215 -6.82 15.73 50.76
C ARG A 215 -7.64 14.81 51.65
N ARG A 216 -8.54 14.01 51.07
CA ARG A 216 -9.41 13.10 51.82
C ARG A 216 -8.64 11.90 52.35
N THR A 217 -7.67 11.41 51.58
CA THR A 217 -6.86 10.24 51.95
C THR A 217 -5.64 10.58 52.80
N GLY A 218 -5.25 11.87 52.89
CA GLY A 218 -4.18 12.32 53.77
C GLY A 218 -2.78 11.88 53.34
N TRP A 219 -2.59 11.56 52.06
CA TRP A 219 -1.31 11.02 51.55
C TRP A 219 -0.17 12.04 51.58
N VAL A 220 -0.47 13.33 51.38
CA VAL A 220 0.54 14.40 51.36
C VAL A 220 1.32 14.50 52.68
N PRO A 221 0.69 14.62 53.86
CA PRO A 221 1.43 14.63 55.12
C PRO A 221 2.14 13.29 55.41
N TYR A 222 1.62 12.16 54.92
CA TYR A 222 2.24 10.85 55.12
C TYR A 222 3.52 10.68 54.30
N LEU A 223 3.49 11.04 53.01
CA LEU A 223 4.60 10.87 52.07
C LEU A 223 5.67 11.97 52.18
N HIS A 224 5.35 13.13 52.76
CA HIS A 224 6.32 14.21 52.99
C HIS A 224 7.51 13.76 53.86
N SER A 225 7.34 12.72 54.67
CA SER A 225 8.38 12.21 55.57
C SER A 225 9.40 11.30 54.87
N PHE A 226 9.14 10.91 53.61
CA PHE A 226 9.95 9.96 52.85
C PHE A 226 10.63 10.68 51.67
N SER A 227 11.91 10.39 51.42
CA SER A 227 12.57 10.83 50.20
C SER A 227 12.13 9.98 49.00
N SER A 228 12.13 10.55 47.80
CA SER A 228 11.82 9.82 46.55
C SER A 228 12.62 8.51 46.43
N THR A 229 13.89 8.55 46.82
CA THR A 229 14.78 7.38 46.84
C THR A 229 14.37 6.29 47.84
N GLN A 230 13.85 6.65 49.02
CA GLN A 230 13.33 5.67 49.99
C GLN A 230 12.05 5.00 49.51
N LEU A 231 11.17 5.74 48.81
CA LEU A 231 9.95 5.17 48.26
C LEU A 231 10.24 4.15 47.15
N LEU A 232 11.31 4.37 46.38
CA LEU A 232 11.76 3.45 45.33
C LEU A 232 12.33 2.14 45.89
N GLU A 233 12.92 2.14 47.10
CA GLU A 233 13.39 0.91 47.76
C GLU A 233 12.27 -0.05 48.15
N TYR A 234 11.03 0.44 48.35
CA TYR A 234 9.88 -0.40 48.72
C TYR A 234 9.14 -1.01 47.53
N ILE A 235 9.60 -0.77 46.30
CA ILE A 235 9.05 -1.38 45.10
C ILE A 235 9.71 -2.75 44.90
N ASP A 236 9.27 -3.75 45.65
CA ASP A 236 9.56 -5.13 45.31
C ASP A 236 8.72 -5.52 44.09
N MET A 237 9.40 -5.83 42.98
CA MET A 237 8.76 -6.43 41.81
C MET A 237 8.33 -7.85 42.21
N PRO A 238 7.02 -8.18 42.23
CA PRO A 238 6.63 -9.56 42.52
C PRO A 238 7.28 -10.46 41.48
N ALA A 239 8.02 -11.48 41.94
CA ALA A 239 8.49 -12.53 41.06
C ALA A 239 7.27 -13.12 40.36
N MET A 240 7.23 -12.97 39.04
CA MET A 240 6.21 -13.60 38.22
C MET A 240 6.44 -15.11 38.31
N ASP A 241 5.77 -15.78 39.23
CA ASP A 241 5.69 -17.23 39.23
C ASP A 241 4.95 -17.65 37.95
N ASP A 242 5.67 -18.30 37.04
CA ASP A 242 5.15 -18.95 35.83
C ASP A 242 4.29 -20.17 36.19
N ALA A 243 3.16 -19.93 36.86
CA ALA A 243 2.11 -20.89 37.08
C ALA A 243 0.85 -20.37 36.40
N VAL A 244 0.67 -20.76 35.14
CA VAL A 244 -0.62 -20.69 34.44
C VAL A 244 -1.60 -21.56 35.22
N ASN A 245 -2.26 -20.95 36.21
CA ASN A 245 -3.37 -21.56 36.91
C ASN A 245 -4.61 -21.32 36.06
N HIS A 246 -4.94 -22.31 35.23
CA HIS A 246 -6.23 -22.37 34.56
C HIS A 246 -7.32 -22.46 35.63
N SER A 247 -8.05 -21.35 35.85
CA SER A 247 -9.33 -21.40 36.54
C SER A 247 -10.34 -20.49 35.83
N PRO A 248 -11.59 -20.95 35.62
CA PRO A 248 -12.53 -20.35 34.69
C PRO A 248 -13.28 -19.20 35.36
N VAL A 249 -13.08 -17.97 34.86
CA VAL A 249 -13.83 -16.81 35.33
C VAL A 249 -14.73 -16.29 34.22
N ALA A 250 -16.03 -16.47 34.47
CA ALA A 250 -17.17 -15.65 34.04
C ALA A 250 -17.69 -15.77 32.59
N ASP A 251 -18.41 -16.86 32.34
CA ASP A 251 -19.44 -17.04 31.28
C ASP A 251 -20.81 -16.46 31.72
N LEU A 252 -20.83 -15.27 32.30
CA LEU A 252 -22.05 -14.63 32.82
C LEU A 252 -22.39 -13.29 32.15
N ASP A 253 -21.45 -12.66 31.45
CA ASP A 253 -21.68 -11.38 30.76
C ASP A 253 -22.15 -11.54 29.30
N GLU A 254 -21.92 -12.69 28.65
CA GLU A 254 -22.27 -12.85 27.24
C GLU A 254 -23.79 -13.01 27.01
N HIS A 255 -24.49 -13.68 27.94
CA HIS A 255 -25.95 -13.81 27.90
C HIS A 255 -26.70 -12.51 28.21
N ALA A 256 -26.13 -11.63 29.04
CA ALA A 256 -26.71 -10.32 29.33
C ALA A 256 -26.62 -9.37 28.12
N ILE A 257 -25.53 -9.42 27.37
CA ILE A 257 -25.33 -8.62 26.15
C ILE A 257 -26.28 -9.10 25.03
N GLN A 258 -26.50 -10.42 24.90
CA GLN A 258 -27.43 -10.95 23.89
C GLN A 258 -28.90 -10.59 24.19
N ALA A 259 -29.32 -10.55 25.47
CA ALA A 259 -30.69 -10.18 25.83
C ALA A 259 -31.02 -8.70 25.54
N ILE A 260 -30.04 -7.80 25.63
CA ILE A 260 -30.21 -6.38 25.32
C ILE A 260 -30.35 -6.18 23.79
N CYS A 261 -29.56 -6.88 22.98
CA CYS A 261 -29.61 -6.76 21.52
C CYS A 261 -30.91 -7.30 20.88
N VAL A 262 -31.57 -8.28 21.49
CA VAL A 262 -32.84 -8.83 20.97
C VAL A 262 -34.02 -7.89 21.27
N THR A 263 -34.05 -7.26 22.44
CA THR A 263 -35.16 -6.37 22.86
C THR A 263 -35.20 -5.02 22.11
N GLU A 264 -34.07 -4.54 21.59
CA GLU A 264 -34.05 -3.35 20.71
C GLU A 264 -34.53 -3.64 19.29
N ARG A 265 -34.30 -4.86 18.76
CA ARG A 265 -34.77 -5.23 17.42
C ARG A 265 -36.30 -5.38 17.33
N GLU A 266 -36.96 -5.83 18.40
CA GLU A 266 -38.43 -5.91 18.43
C GLU A 266 -39.11 -4.54 18.57
N LYS A 267 -38.53 -3.62 19.35
CA LYS A 267 -39.06 -2.24 19.49
C LYS A 267 -39.00 -1.44 18.18
N VAL A 268 -37.99 -1.68 17.34
CA VAL A 268 -37.88 -1.04 16.02
C VAL A 268 -38.89 -1.62 15.01
N LYS A 269 -39.30 -2.88 15.15
CA LYS A 269 -40.25 -3.54 14.24
C LYS A 269 -41.70 -3.11 14.50
N VAL A 270 -42.08 -2.89 15.75
CA VAL A 270 -43.43 -2.43 16.14
C VAL A 270 -43.68 -0.97 15.74
N LYS A 271 -42.63 -0.12 15.71
CA LYS A 271 -42.74 1.30 15.34
C LYS A 271 -42.84 1.57 13.82
N ARG A 272 -42.76 0.53 12.98
CA ARG A 272 -42.93 0.59 11.52
C ARG A 272 -44.27 0.05 11.02
N MET A 273 -45.14 -0.47 11.91
CA MET A 273 -46.43 -1.08 11.55
C MET A 273 -47.65 -0.38 12.19
N THR A 274 -47.46 0.86 12.66
CA THR A 274 -48.56 1.80 13.02
C THR A 274 -48.44 3.06 12.21
#